data_AF-A0ABD5WM15-F1
#
_entry.id   AF-A0ABD5WM15-F1
#
_cell.length_a   1.000
_cell.length_b   1.000
_cell.length_c   1.000
_cell.angle_alpha   90.00
_cell.angle_beta   90.00
_cell.angle_gamma   90.00
#
_symmetry.space_group_name_H-M   'P 1'
#
loop_
_entity.id
_entity.type
_entity.pdbx_description
1 polymer ?
#
loop_
_entity_poly.entity_id
_entity_poly.type
_entity_poly.pdbx_seq_one_letter_code
_entity_poly.pdbx_strand_id
1 'polypeptide(L)'
;MKVERGEVAAFVVELEYGLDDEFYWPCECDDWRPVARFDHNPAAPDGNDIREEGLHLDIYRGDDEYYSTDDFPFVTVEKAPRWCEEYLLDNLDFLLERYEEFNDLGGRWSVTLRR
;
A
#
# COMPACT_ATOMS: atom_id res chain seq x y z
N MET A 1 -3.49 14.71 1.12
CA MET A 1 -4.63 14.93 0.19
C MET A 1 -4.64 16.40 -0.25
N LYS A 2 -4.47 16.68 -1.55
CA LYS A 2 -4.74 18.02 -2.12
C LYS A 2 -6.09 17.95 -2.83
N VAL A 3 -6.97 18.90 -2.53
CA VAL A 3 -8.29 19.06 -3.15
C VAL A 3 -8.37 20.46 -3.72
N GLU A 4 -8.55 20.57 -5.04
CA GLU A 4 -8.93 21.83 -5.67
C GLU A 4 -10.36 21.65 -6.19
N ARG A 5 -11.30 22.45 -5.68
CA ARG A 5 -12.74 22.44 -6.05
C ARG A 5 -13.55 21.16 -5.75
N GLY A 6 -13.11 20.34 -4.81
CA GLY A 6 -13.87 19.17 -4.35
C GLY A 6 -13.68 17.90 -5.18
N GLU A 7 -12.80 17.95 -6.18
CA GLU A 7 -12.30 16.78 -6.89
C GLU A 7 -11.00 16.29 -6.26
N VAL A 8 -10.84 14.98 -6.13
CA VAL A 8 -9.62 14.36 -5.60
C VAL A 8 -8.51 14.57 -6.63
N ALA A 9 -7.55 15.45 -6.34
CA ALA A 9 -6.48 15.77 -7.30
C ALA A 9 -5.29 14.81 -7.22
N ALA A 10 -5.02 14.27 -6.03
CA ALA A 10 -4.03 13.23 -5.81
C ALA A 10 -4.27 12.53 -4.47
N PHE A 11 -3.95 11.23 -4.40
CA PHE A 11 -3.87 10.46 -3.17
C PHE A 11 -2.85 9.34 -3.27
N VAL A 12 -2.44 8.84 -2.10
CA VAL A 12 -1.69 7.59 -1.94
C VAL A 12 -2.35 6.83 -0.80
N VAL A 13 -2.51 5.52 -0.97
CA VAL A 13 -2.86 4.58 0.10
C VAL A 13 -1.79 3.51 0.11
N GLU A 14 -1.09 3.36 1.22
CA GLU A 14 0.10 2.51 1.34
C GLU A 14 0.00 1.62 2.58
N LEU A 15 0.38 0.36 2.40
CA LEU A 15 0.66 -0.57 3.47
C LEU A 15 2.17 -0.56 3.72
N GLU A 16 2.57 -0.32 4.97
CA GLU A 16 3.97 -0.31 5.40
C GLU A 16 4.24 -1.43 6.41
N TYR A 17 5.47 -1.95 6.41
CA TYR A 17 5.99 -2.94 7.33
C TYR A 17 7.06 -2.31 8.22
N GLY A 18 6.92 -2.41 9.54
CA GLY A 18 7.93 -1.93 10.49
C GLY A 18 8.97 -3.01 10.79
N LEU A 19 10.25 -2.74 10.50
CA LEU A 19 11.35 -3.70 10.65
C LEU A 19 12.03 -3.65 12.02
N ASP A 20 11.67 -2.70 12.88
CA ASP A 20 12.30 -2.58 14.19
C ASP A 20 11.94 -3.75 15.12
N ASP A 21 12.97 -4.38 15.69
CA ASP A 21 12.83 -5.49 16.65
C ASP A 21 12.30 -5.01 18.03
N GLU A 22 12.22 -3.69 18.25
CA GLU A 22 11.89 -3.06 19.52
C GLU A 22 10.52 -2.35 19.48
N PHE A 23 9.45 -3.10 19.16
CA PHE A 23 8.08 -2.66 19.44
C PHE A 23 7.78 -2.68 20.96
N TYR A 24 8.39 -1.76 21.71
CA TYR A 24 8.03 -1.50 23.10
C TYR A 24 7.50 -0.09 23.22
N TRP A 25 6.20 0.06 23.49
CA TRP A 25 5.62 1.35 23.85
C TRP A 25 6.48 2.04 24.94
N PRO A 26 6.88 3.32 24.78
CA PRO A 26 6.40 4.30 23.80
C PRO A 26 7.26 4.44 22.53
N CYS A 27 8.14 3.48 22.21
CA CYS A 27 9.04 3.58 21.07
C CYS A 27 8.28 3.57 19.74
N GLU A 28 8.59 4.57 18.91
CA GLU A 28 8.20 4.66 17.51
C GLU A 28 9.08 3.69 16.71
N CYS A 29 8.55 3.13 15.63
CA CYS A 29 9.35 2.40 14.65
C CYS A 29 9.93 3.42 13.67
N ASP A 30 11.26 3.43 13.52
CA ASP A 30 12.02 4.30 12.63
C ASP A 30 12.28 3.65 11.26
N ASP A 31 12.14 2.32 11.13
CA ASP A 31 12.35 1.57 9.87
C ASP A 31 11.04 1.02 9.28
N TRP A 32 10.19 1.92 8.79
CA TRP A 32 9.02 1.57 7.98
C TRP A 32 9.40 1.40 6.50
N ARG A 33 8.92 0.33 5.89
CA ARG A 33 9.15 0.03 4.47
C ARG A 33 7.85 -0.20 3.73
N PRO A 34 7.73 0.27 2.48
CA PRO A 34 6.53 0.05 1.69
C PRO A 34 6.38 -1.45 1.36
N VAL A 35 5.16 -1.94 1.50
CA VAL A 35 4.76 -3.31 1.11
C VAL A 35 3.92 -3.27 -0.15
N ALA A 36 2.91 -2.40 -0.15
CA ALA A 36 1.99 -2.27 -1.27
C ALA A 36 1.41 -0.85 -1.32
N ARG A 37 1.28 -0.28 -2.53
CA ARG A 37 0.84 1.10 -2.73
C ARG A 37 -0.14 1.22 -3.88
N PHE A 38 -1.24 1.94 -3.62
CA PHE A 38 -2.07 2.55 -4.64
C PHE A 38 -1.79 4.05 -4.71
N ASP A 39 -1.73 4.61 -5.91
CA ASP A 39 -1.62 6.05 -6.10
C ASP A 39 -2.58 6.60 -7.15
N HIS A 40 -2.88 7.89 -6.98
CA HIS A 40 -3.43 8.75 -8.00
C HIS A 40 -2.62 10.03 -7.99
N ASN A 41 -1.84 10.28 -9.04
CA ASN A 41 -1.14 11.54 -9.21
C ASN A 41 -0.88 11.84 -10.69
N PRO A 42 -1.89 12.32 -11.44
CA PRO A 42 -1.76 12.59 -12.88
C PRO A 42 -0.72 13.66 -13.23
N ALA A 43 -0.26 14.43 -12.24
CA ALA A 43 0.73 15.48 -12.42
C ALA A 43 2.18 14.99 -12.23
N ALA A 44 2.39 13.79 -11.68
CA ALA A 44 3.72 13.21 -11.53
C ALA A 44 4.15 12.50 -12.84
N PRO A 45 5.43 12.59 -13.24
CA PRO A 45 5.93 11.93 -14.44
C PRO A 45 5.68 10.41 -14.49
N ASP A 46 5.71 9.77 -13.33
CA ASP A 46 5.49 8.33 -13.15
C ASP A 46 4.25 8.06 -12.27
N GLY A 47 3.32 9.02 -12.18
CA GLY A 47 2.10 8.87 -11.38
C GLY A 47 0.94 8.29 -12.18
N ASN A 48 0.00 7.66 -11.49
CA ASN A 48 -1.16 7.02 -12.09
C ASN A 48 -2.36 7.98 -12.22
N ASP A 49 -3.06 7.99 -13.36
CA ASP A 49 -4.39 8.60 -13.49
C ASP A 49 -5.51 7.55 -13.51
N ILE A 50 -6.03 7.23 -12.32
CA ILE A 50 -7.17 6.32 -12.12
C ILE A 50 -8.38 6.62 -13.01
N ARG A 51 -8.58 7.86 -13.46
CA ARG A 51 -9.72 8.21 -14.31
C ARG A 51 -9.59 7.65 -15.73
N GLU A 52 -8.36 7.43 -16.18
CA GLU A 52 -8.05 6.93 -17.53
C GLU A 52 -7.49 5.50 -17.48
N GLU A 53 -6.61 5.22 -16.53
CA GLU A 53 -5.84 3.98 -16.42
C GLU A 53 -6.49 2.96 -15.49
N GLY A 54 -7.29 3.43 -14.53
CA GLY A 54 -7.83 2.59 -13.46
C GLY A 54 -6.88 2.45 -12.28
N LEU A 55 -7.20 1.53 -11.38
CA LEU A 55 -6.39 1.30 -10.19
C LEU A 55 -5.13 0.53 -10.56
N HIS A 56 -3.98 0.95 -10.05
CA HIS A 56 -2.72 0.21 -10.09
C HIS A 56 -2.25 -0.05 -8.66
N LEU A 57 -1.81 -1.27 -8.38
CA LEU A 57 -1.19 -1.66 -7.13
C LEU A 57 0.27 -2.00 -7.36
N ASP A 58 1.16 -1.21 -6.79
CA ASP A 58 2.59 -1.52 -6.71
C ASP A 58 2.81 -2.45 -5.52
N ILE A 59 3.45 -3.60 -5.73
CA ILE A 59 3.81 -4.55 -4.67
C ILE A 59 5.34 -4.61 -4.57
N TYR A 60 5.85 -4.16 -3.43
CA TYR A 60 7.28 -4.00 -3.17
C TYR A 60 7.90 -5.32 -2.71
N ARG A 61 9.13 -5.56 -3.17
CA ARG A 61 9.93 -6.75 -2.84
C ARG A 61 11.10 -6.46 -1.90
N GLY A 62 11.32 -5.21 -1.50
CA GLY A 62 12.50 -4.79 -0.74
C GLY A 62 13.01 -3.44 -1.22
N ASP A 63 14.32 -3.36 -1.54
CA ASP A 63 15.10 -2.18 -1.96
C ASP A 63 14.54 -1.44 -3.20
N ASP A 64 13.36 -0.84 -3.07
CA ASP A 64 12.62 -0.07 -4.08
C ASP A 64 12.19 -0.85 -5.35
N GLU A 65 12.51 -2.15 -5.45
CA GLU A 65 11.97 -3.01 -6.50
C GLU A 65 10.49 -3.35 -6.23
N TYR A 66 9.64 -3.13 -7.24
CA TYR A 66 8.23 -3.50 -7.20
C TYR A 66 7.77 -4.13 -8.52
N TYR A 67 6.62 -4.79 -8.47
CA TYR A 67 5.85 -5.13 -9.66
C TYR A 67 4.44 -4.57 -9.49
N SER A 68 3.86 -4.09 -10.59
CA SER A 68 2.51 -3.53 -10.57
C SER A 68 1.50 -4.53 -11.09
N THR A 69 0.28 -4.44 -10.60
CA THR A 69 -0.90 -5.11 -11.16
C THR A 69 -2.04 -4.12 -11.31
N ASP A 70 -2.86 -4.32 -12.34
CA ASP A 70 -3.92 -3.39 -12.78
C ASP A 70 -5.28 -4.10 -12.98
N ASP A 71 -5.36 -5.40 -12.63
CA ASP A 71 -6.57 -6.21 -12.79
C ASP A 71 -7.56 -5.98 -11.64
N PHE A 72 -8.07 -4.75 -11.58
CA PHE A 72 -9.02 -4.29 -10.57
C PHE A 72 -10.35 -3.89 -11.22
N PRO A 73 -11.46 -3.98 -10.46
CA PRO A 73 -12.71 -3.42 -10.92
C PRO A 73 -12.58 -1.91 -11.15
N PHE A 74 -13.42 -1.37 -12.04
CA PHE A 74 -13.54 0.07 -12.17
C PHE A 74 -14.05 0.70 -10.86
N VAL A 75 -13.28 1.65 -10.33
CA VAL A 75 -13.62 2.43 -9.14
C VAL A 75 -13.44 3.90 -9.46
N THR A 76 -14.43 4.73 -9.12
CA THR A 76 -14.32 6.18 -9.36
C THR A 76 -13.30 6.80 -8.40
N VAL A 77 -12.61 7.86 -8.85
CA VAL A 77 -11.55 8.50 -8.07
C VAL A 77 -11.99 8.96 -6.68
N GLU A 78 -13.27 9.30 -6.50
CA GLU A 78 -13.84 9.72 -5.21
C GLU A 78 -14.01 8.55 -4.23
N LYS A 79 -14.22 7.33 -4.75
CA LYS A 79 -14.36 6.10 -3.95
C LYS A 79 -13.05 5.35 -3.78
N ALA A 80 -12.09 5.63 -4.64
CA ALA A 80 -10.83 4.90 -4.71
C ALA A 80 -10.07 4.86 -3.38
N PRO A 81 -9.87 5.96 -2.61
CA PRO A 81 -9.12 5.88 -1.35
C PRO A 81 -9.66 4.84 -0.38
N ARG A 82 -10.98 4.86 -0.14
CA ARG A 82 -11.63 3.90 0.76
C ARG A 82 -11.56 2.47 0.22
N TRP A 83 -11.76 2.30 -1.09
CA TRP A 83 -11.67 0.98 -1.71
C TRP A 83 -10.26 0.40 -1.58
N CYS A 84 -9.22 1.22 -1.80
CA CYS A 84 -7.81 0.82 -1.63
C CYS A 84 -7.52 0.40 -0.19
N GLU A 85 -8.01 1.16 0.81
CA GLU A 85 -7.88 0.79 2.23
C GLU A 85 -8.52 -0.57 2.53
N GLU A 86 -9.77 -0.77 2.08
CA GLU A 86 -10.50 -2.03 2.26
C GLU A 86 -9.76 -3.20 1.57
N TYR A 87 -9.26 -3.00 0.36
CA TYR A 87 -8.47 -4.00 -0.36
C TYR A 87 -7.20 -4.39 0.40
N LEU A 88 -6.42 -3.41 0.89
CA LEU A 88 -5.19 -3.69 1.63
C LEU A 88 -5.49 -4.41 2.96
N LEU A 89 -6.59 -4.07 3.63
CA LEU A 89 -7.00 -4.73 4.87
C LEU A 89 -7.47 -6.18 4.65
N ASP A 90 -8.22 -6.41 3.57
CA ASP A 90 -8.74 -7.74 3.21
C ASP A 90 -7.62 -8.67 2.72
N ASN A 91 -6.56 -8.12 2.12
CA ASN A 91 -5.41 -8.87 1.62
C ASN A 91 -4.17 -8.76 2.54
N LEU A 92 -4.33 -8.23 3.76
CA LEU A 92 -3.23 -7.90 4.65
C LEU A 92 -2.30 -9.09 4.90
N ASP A 93 -2.86 -10.24 5.27
CA ASP A 93 -2.08 -11.43 5.59
C ASP A 93 -1.25 -11.89 4.38
N PHE A 94 -1.87 -11.97 3.20
CA PHE A 94 -1.18 -12.35 1.97
C PHE A 94 -0.06 -11.38 1.60
N LEU A 95 -0.30 -10.07 1.71
CA LEU A 95 0.67 -9.04 1.35
C LEU A 95 1.87 -9.05 2.30
N LEU A 96 1.64 -9.18 3.61
CA LEU A 96 2.70 -9.21 4.61
C LEU A 96 3.49 -10.52 4.57
N GLU A 97 2.83 -11.67 4.46
CA GLU A 97 3.52 -12.96 4.30
C GLU A 97 4.44 -12.95 3.07
N ARG A 98 3.93 -12.46 1.95
CA ARG A 98 4.72 -12.36 0.70
C ARG A 98 5.86 -11.34 0.80
N TYR A 99 5.66 -10.23 1.52
CA TYR A 99 6.73 -9.29 1.80
C TYR A 99 7.84 -9.93 2.64
N GLU A 100 7.49 -10.69 3.66
CA GLU A 100 8.47 -11.40 4.49
C GLU A 100 9.22 -12.49 3.72
N GLU A 101 8.54 -13.19 2.82
CA GLU A 101 9.19 -14.15 1.91
C GLU A 101 10.20 -13.47 0.98
N PHE A 102 9.87 -12.30 0.43
CA PHE A 102 10.79 -11.57 -0.45
C PHE A 102 12.01 -11.03 0.29
N ASN A 103 11.89 -10.74 1.58
CA ASN A 103 12.92 -10.11 2.39
C ASN A 103 13.58 -11.07 3.42
N ASP A 104 13.32 -12.37 3.33
CA ASP A 104 13.85 -13.41 4.23
C ASP A 104 13.63 -13.10 5.74
N LEU A 105 12.49 -12.49 6.08
CA LEU A 105 12.23 -11.99 7.45
C LEU A 105 11.76 -13.06 8.45
N GLY A 106 11.56 -14.30 7.98
CA GLY A 106 11.39 -15.47 8.85
C GLY A 106 10.03 -15.59 9.54
N GLY A 107 8.93 -15.07 8.98
CA GLY A 107 7.58 -15.31 9.48
C GLY A 107 7.23 -14.51 10.73
N ARG A 108 7.77 -13.29 10.88
CA ARG A 108 7.51 -12.39 12.01
C ARG A 108 6.01 -12.07 12.14
N TRP A 109 5.34 -11.97 11.00
CA TRP A 109 3.90 -11.93 10.87
C TRP A 109 3.36 -13.33 11.08
N SER A 110 2.83 -13.59 12.28
CA SER A 110 2.04 -14.80 12.53
C SER A 110 0.57 -14.40 12.67
N VAL A 111 -0.29 -15.05 11.89
CA VAL A 111 -1.76 -14.94 11.85
C VAL A 111 -2.45 -15.15 13.23
N THR A 112 -1.67 -15.39 14.29
CA THR A 112 -2.12 -15.60 15.67
C THR A 112 -2.84 -14.38 16.30
N LEU A 113 -2.81 -13.19 15.69
CA LEU A 113 -3.40 -11.97 16.25
C LEU A 113 -4.75 -11.52 15.64
N ARG A 114 -5.43 -12.34 14.83
CA ARG A 114 -6.83 -12.11 14.44
C ARG A 114 -7.70 -13.31 14.80
N ARG A 115 -8.07 -13.41 16.08
CA ARG A 115 -9.22 -14.22 16.54
C ARG A 115 -10.32 -13.31 17.07
#